data_AF-A0A1W9VJM0-F1
#
_entry.id   AF-A0A1W9VJM0-F1
#
_cell.length_a   1.000
_cell.length_b   1.000
_cell.length_c   1.000
_cell.angle_alpha   90.00
_cell.angle_beta   90.00
_cell.angle_gamma   90.00
#
_symmetry.space_group_name_H-M   'P 1'
#
loop_
_entity.id
_entity.type
_entity.pdbx_description
1 polymer ?
#
loop_
_entity_poly.entity_id
_entity_poly.type
_entity_poly.pdbx_seq_one_letter_code
_entity_poly.pdbx_strand_id
1 'polypeptide(L)' 'MRVVVDTNVFVSALIRPGGKPGQIIQRLRDGSFTLLYSDALLN' A
#
# COMPACT_ATOMS: atom_id res chain seq x y z
N MET A 1 6.56 -0.35 12.44
CA MET A 1 6.33 0.98 11.83
C MET A 1 4.92 1.01 11.27
N ARG A 2 4.15 2.09 11.47
CA ARG A 2 2.77 2.24 10.97
C ARG A 2 2.81 3.14 9.73
N VAL A 3 2.18 2.72 8.63
CA VAL A 3 2.20 3.45 7.36
C VAL A 3 0.78 3.65 6.87
N VAL A 4 0.45 4.89 6.51
CA VAL A 4 -0.75 5.21 5.76
C VAL A 4 -0.38 5.17 4.29
N VAL A 5 -1.08 4.34 3.52
CA VAL A 5 -0.88 4.23 2.07
C VAL A 5 -2.03 4.95 1.40
N ASP A 6 -1.69 5.94 0.57
CA ASP A 6 -2.68 6.61 -0.28
C ASP A 6 -3.23 5.63 -1.32
N THR A 7 -4.52 5.75 -1.63
CA THR A 7 -5.21 4.89 -2.60
C THR A 7 -4.52 4.90 -3.96
N ASN A 8 -4.00 6.03 -4.44
CA ASN A 8 -3.31 6.11 -5.72
C ASN A 8 -2.00 5.32 -5.72
N VAL A 9 -1.29 5.25 -4.59
CA VAL A 9 -0.08 4.43 -4.43
C VAL A 9 -0.45 2.95 -4.50
N PHE A 10 -1.52 2.55 -3.81
CA PHE A 10 -2.01 1.17 -3.83
C PHE A 10 -2.45 0.74 -5.23
N VAL A 11 -3.27 1.54 -5.91
CA VAL A 11 -3.73 1.28 -7.28
C VAL A 11 -2.56 1.25 -8.26
N SER A 12 -1.61 2.19 -8.17
CA SER A 12 -0.43 2.21 -9.04
C SER A 12 0.43 0.96 -8.86
N ALA A 13 0.55 0.45 -7.63
CA ALA A 13 1.30 -0.77 -7.33
C ALA A 13 0.63 -2.02 -7.93
N LEU A 14 -0.71 -2.07 -7.96
CA LEU A 14 -1.45 -3.15 -8.63
C LEU A 14 -1.27 -3.11 -10.15
N ILE A 15 -1.30 -1.91 -10.75
CA ILE A 15 -1.14 -1.74 -12.21
C ILE A 15 0.30 -2.00 -12.65
N ARG A 16 1.30 -1.57 -11.87
CA ARG A 16 2.74 -1.75 -12.17
C ARG A 16 3.51 -2.29 -10.96
N PRO A 17 3.50 -3.62 -10.74
CA PRO A 17 4.11 -4.24 -9.57
C PRO A 17 5.64 -4.14 -9.52
N GLY A 18 6.31 -3.98 -10.65
CA GLY A 18 7.78 -3.85 -10.71
C GLY A 18 8.32 -2.46 -10.34
N GLY A 19 7.44 -1.46 -10.17
CA GLY A 19 7.83 -0.09 -9.84
C GLY A 19 8.08 0.13 -8.34
N LYS A 20 8.55 1.34 -7.98
CA LYS A 20 8.72 1.76 -6.58
C LYS A 20 7.45 1.54 -5.72
N PRO A 21 6.21 1.79 -6.21
CA PRO A 21 5.00 1.48 -5.43
C PRO A 21 4.82 -0.02 -5.16
N GLY A 22 5.19 -0.89 -6.10
CA GLY A 22 5.10 -2.34 -5.91
C GLY A 22 6.01 -2.86 -4.79
N GLN A 23 7.17 -2.24 -4.60
CA GLN A 23 8.04 -2.54 -3.45
C GLN A 23 7.35 -2.27 -2.10
N ILE A 24 6.42 -1.31 -2.03
CA ILE A 24 5.65 -1.04 -0.80
C ILE A 24 4.70 -2.22 -0.52
N ILE A 25 4.01 -2.73 -1.54
CA ILE A 25 3.11 -3.89 -1.39
C ILE A 25 3.90 -5.15 -1.02
N GLN A 26 5.10 -5.30 -1.56
CA GLN A 26 5.98 -6.43 -1.25
C GLN A 26 6.42 -6.39 0.23
N ARG A 27 6.88 -5.22 0.70
CA ARG A 27 7.25 -5.05 2.12
C ARG A 27 6.05 -5.17 3.07
N LEU A 28 4.85 -4.80 2.63
CA LEU A 28 3.61 -5.07 3.36
C LEU A 28 3.38 -6.58 3.50
N ARG A 29 3.48 -7.32 2.39
CA ARG A 29 3.35 -8.80 2.38
C ARG A 29 4.39 -9.47 3.27
N ASP A 30 5.60 -8.93 3.31
CA ASP A 30 6.70 -9.41 4.16
C ASP A 30 6.54 -9.03 5.63
N GLY A 31 5.45 -8.35 6.01
CA GLY A 31 5.16 -7.96 7.39
C GLY A 31 6.04 -6.81 7.93
N SER A 32 6.74 -6.09 7.05
CA SER A 32 7.63 -4.98 7.45
C SER A 32 6.87 -3.81 8.08
N PHE A 33 5.56 -3.70 7.82
CA PHE A 33 4.68 -2.70 8.41
C PHE A 33 3.23 -3.18 8.38
N THR A 34 2.42 -2.55 9.24
CA THR A 34 0.97 -2.75 9.29
C THR A 34 0.29 -1.67 8.44
N LEU A 35 -0.51 -2.10 7.45
CA LEU A 35 -1.35 -1.20 6.66
C LEU A 35 -2.49 -0.68 7.52
N LEU A 36 -2.71 0.63 7.47
CA LEU A 36 -3.88 1.28 8.05
C LEU A 36 -4.67 1.92 6.92
N TYR A 37 -5.99 1.82 7.01
CA TYR A 37 -6.93 2.53 6.14
C TYR A 37 -7.98 3.24 7.01
N SER A 38 -8.59 4.27 6.46
CA SER A 38 -9.71 4.97 7.09
C SER A 38 -11.01 4.47 6.48
N ASP A 39 -11.99 4.10 7.31
CA ASP A 39 -13.32 3.69 6.83
C ASP A 39 -14.02 4.77 6.00
N ALA A 40 -13.68 6.06 6.22
CA ALA A 40 -14.17 7.16 5.40
C ALA A 40 -13.73 7.11 3.93
N LEU A 41 -12.74 6.25 3.58
CA LEU A 41 -12.31 6.03 2.20
C LEU A 41 -13.08 4.89 1.51
N LEU A 42 -13.92 4.16 2.25
CA LEU A 42 -14.67 3.01 1.76
C LEU A 42 -16.16 3.33 1.54
N ASN A 43 -16.60 4.55 1.88
CA ASN A 43 -18.00 5.03 1.77
C ASN A 43 -18.07 6.43 1.15
#